data_AF-A0A4Q6UUS3-F1
#
_entry.id   AF-A0A4Q6UUS3-F1
#
_cell.length_a   1.000
_cell.length_b   1.000
_cell.length_c   1.000
_cell.angle_alpha   90.00
_cell.angle_beta   90.00
_cell.angle_gamma   90.00
#
_symmetry.space_group_name_H-M   'P 1'
#
loop_
_entity.id
_entity.type
_entity.pdbx_description
1 polymer ?
#
loop_
_entity_poly.entity_id
_entity_poly.type
_entity_poly.pdbx_seq_one_letter_code
_entity_poly.pdbx_strand_id
1 'polypeptide(L)'
;MKLSRPVSWFLLAFGVWSWFIWVSFVKNLWNDASGLAFDAAGDPTAYFWVHLLLAVTSFFLGTAVGAVGLRGLRALRREKNPTPATSPAPPGPTP
;
A
#
# COMPACT_ATOMS: atom_id res chain seq x y z
N MET A 1 13.45 4.78 -13.66
CA MET A 1 14.18 5.40 -12.52
C MET A 1 13.94 4.53 -11.29
N LYS A 2 14.98 4.16 -10.53
CA LYS A 2 14.80 3.38 -9.30
C LYS A 2 14.42 4.31 -8.15
N LEU A 3 13.43 3.92 -7.35
CA LEU A 3 13.09 4.66 -6.15
C LEU A 3 14.20 4.50 -5.11
N SER A 4 14.57 5.59 -4.44
CA SER A 4 15.54 5.50 -3.35
C SER A 4 14.97 4.70 -2.17
N ARG A 5 15.86 4.15 -1.34
CA ARG A 5 15.47 3.33 -0.17
C ARG A 5 14.59 4.10 0.83
N PRO A 6 14.89 5.37 1.18
CA PRO A 6 14.02 6.16 2.06
C PRO A 6 12.63 6.39 1.46
N VAL A 7 12.55 6.73 0.17
CA VAL A 7 11.27 6.98 -0.50
C VAL A 7 10.43 5.71 -0.58
N SER A 8 11.05 4.55 -0.85
CA SER A 8 10.34 3.26 -0.88
C SER A 8 9.70 2.92 0.47
N TRP A 9 10.42 3.17 1.57
CA TRP A 9 9.88 3.02 2.92
C TRP A 9 8.79 4.03 3.22
N PHE A 10 8.98 5.29 2.83
CA PHE A 10 7.96 6.33 3.00
C PHE A 10 6.65 5.94 2.30
N LEU A 11 6.69 5.51 1.03
CA LEU A 11 5.50 5.09 0.30
C LEU A 11 4.83 3.87 0.94
N LEU A 12 5.61 2.90 1.42
CA LEU A 12 5.06 1.74 2.11
C LEU A 12 4.37 2.14 3.42
N ALA A 13 5.04 2.94 4.25
CA ALA A 13 4.49 3.44 5.51
C ALA A 13 3.23 4.30 5.27
N PHE A 14 3.26 5.15 4.24
CA PHE A 14 2.12 5.97 3.85
C PHE A 14 0.92 5.11 3.42
N GLY A 15 1.14 4.06 2.62
CA GLY A 15 0.07 3.13 2.25
C GLY A 15 -0.55 2.42 3.46
N VAL A 16 0.28 1.97 4.40
CA VAL A 16 -0.18 1.35 5.66
C VAL A 16 -0.94 2.35 6.53
N TRP A 17 -0.43 3.57 6.69
CA TRP A 17 -1.12 4.66 7.39
C TRP A 17 -2.47 4.98 6.76
N SER A 18 -2.52 5.02 5.43
CA SER A 18 -3.75 5.25 4.68
C SER A 18 -4.82 4.22 4.99
N TRP A 19 -4.47 2.94 5.18
CA TRP A 19 -5.41 1.92 5.62
C TRP A 19 -6.03 2.25 6.98
N PHE A 20 -5.22 2.66 7.96
CA PHE A 20 -5.73 3.03 9.28
C PHE A 20 -6.74 4.19 9.20
N ILE A 21 -6.44 5.23 8.40
CA ILE A 21 -7.35 6.36 8.19
C ILE A 21 -8.67 5.90 7.57
N TRP A 22 -8.62 5.20 6.44
CA TRP A 22 -9.84 4.88 5.69
C TRP A 22 -10.70 3.82 6.38
N VAL A 23 -10.09 2.81 7.01
CA VAL A 23 -10.85 1.81 7.80
C VAL A 23 -11.52 2.48 9.00
N SER A 24 -10.80 3.35 9.72
CA SER A 24 -11.39 4.07 10.88
C SER A 24 -12.49 5.02 10.44
N PHE A 25 -12.30 5.70 9.31
CA PHE A 25 -13.31 6.59 8.74
C PHE A 25 -14.58 5.83 8.33
N VAL A 26 -14.46 4.70 7.61
CA VAL A 26 -15.63 3.89 7.24
C VAL A 26 -16.35 3.35 8.47
N LYS A 27 -15.62 2.93 9.51
CA LYS A 27 -16.23 2.51 10.78
C LYS A 27 -17.02 3.66 11.43
N ASN A 28 -16.46 4.87 11.44
CA ASN A 28 -17.15 6.04 11.99
C ASN A 28 -18.34 6.48 11.12
N LEU A 29 -18.24 6.33 9.79
CA LEU A 29 -19.33 6.59 8.87
C LEU A 29 -20.50 5.63 9.12
N TRP A 30 -20.20 4.35 9.35
CA TRP A 30 -21.21 3.34 9.64
C TRP A 30 -21.84 3.50 11.03
N ASN A 31 -21.08 4.00 11.99
CA ASN A 31 -21.57 4.36 13.33
C ASN A 31 -22.27 5.73 13.37
N ASP A 32 -22.44 6.38 12.21
CA ASP A 32 -23.03 7.71 12.07
C ASP A 32 -22.43 8.77 13.01
N ALA A 33 -21.11 8.78 13.14
CA ALA A 33 -20.43 9.70 14.05
C ALA A 33 -20.68 11.20 13.73
N SER A 34 -21.09 11.52 12.49
CA SER A 34 -21.45 12.87 12.08
C SER A 34 -22.94 13.20 12.22
N GLY A 35 -23.81 12.19 12.40
CA GLY A 35 -25.27 12.36 12.37
C GLY A 35 -25.85 12.67 10.99
N LEU A 36 -25.10 12.38 9.92
CA LEU A 36 -25.48 12.67 8.53
C LEU A 36 -25.56 11.41 7.66
N ALA A 37 -25.07 10.27 8.15
CA ALA A 37 -24.94 9.06 7.36
C ALA A 37 -26.30 8.38 7.13
N PHE A 38 -27.19 8.44 8.12
CA PHE A 38 -28.52 7.85 8.05
C PHE A 38 -29.59 8.89 8.37
N ASP A 39 -30.76 8.75 7.76
CA ASP A 39 -31.91 9.59 8.07
C ASP A 39 -32.73 9.04 9.26
N ALA A 40 -33.85 9.69 9.57
CA ALA A 40 -34.72 9.29 10.67
C ALA A 40 -35.38 7.91 10.48
N ALA A 41 -35.47 7.41 9.25
CA ALA A 41 -35.95 6.06 8.95
C ALA A 41 -34.81 5.01 9.03
N GLY A 42 -33.56 5.46 9.15
CA GLY A 42 -32.37 4.61 9.14
C GLY A 42 -31.84 4.32 7.74
N ASP A 43 -32.34 5.01 6.71
CA ASP A 43 -31.89 4.82 5.34
C ASP A 43 -30.58 5.59 5.07
N PRO A 44 -29.62 5.01 4.32
CA PRO A 44 -28.36 5.66 4.02
C PRO A 44 -28.56 6.86 3.11
N THR A 45 -28.03 8.01 3.52
CA THR A 45 -28.18 9.27 2.79
C THR A 45 -27.18 9.39 1.63
N ALA A 46 -27.35 10.42 0.79
CA ALA A 46 -26.36 10.76 -0.22
C ALA A 46 -24.96 11.05 0.38
N TYR A 47 -24.91 11.65 1.58
CA TYR A 47 -23.67 11.90 2.30
C TYR A 47 -22.92 10.59 2.56
N PHE A 48 -23.62 9.56 3.04
CA PHE A 48 -23.04 8.23 3.25
C PHE A 48 -22.44 7.65 1.98
N TRP A 49 -23.20 7.64 0.87
CA TRP A 49 -22.74 7.03 -0.38
C TRP A 49 -21.53 7.75 -0.99
N VAL A 50 -21.54 9.09 -0.99
CA VAL A 50 -20.41 9.89 -1.49
C VAL A 50 -19.16 9.60 -0.67
N HIS A 51 -19.26 9.62 0.66
CA HIS A 51 -18.09 9.42 1.52
C HIS A 51 -17.60 7.97 1.51
N LEU A 52 -18.51 6.99 1.42
CA LEU A 52 -18.14 5.59 1.28
C LEU A 52 -17.38 5.35 -0.03
N LEU A 53 -17.87 5.89 -1.15
CA LEU A 53 -17.20 5.80 -2.45
C LEU A 53 -15.81 6.45 -2.40
N LEU A 54 -15.70 7.64 -1.83
CA LEU A 54 -14.43 8.35 -1.66
C LEU A 54 -13.46 7.56 -0.79
N ALA A 55 -13.92 7.00 0.33
CA ALA A 55 -13.11 6.23 1.25
C ALA A 55 -12.59 4.93 0.62
N VAL A 56 -13.47 4.17 -0.06
CA VAL A 56 -13.10 2.93 -0.75
C VAL A 56 -12.11 3.21 -1.89
N THR A 57 -12.37 4.21 -2.72
CA THR A 57 -11.45 4.60 -3.80
C THR A 57 -10.08 5.01 -3.25
N SER A 58 -10.08 5.84 -2.22
CA SER A 58 -8.85 6.31 -1.59
C SER A 58 -8.09 5.20 -0.88
N PHE A 59 -8.78 4.21 -0.30
CA PHE A 59 -8.16 3.00 0.25
C PHE A 59 -7.40 2.21 -0.81
N PHE A 60 -8.00 2.02 -2.00
CA PHE A 60 -7.31 1.37 -3.11
C PHE A 60 -6.11 2.17 -3.62
N LEU A 61 -6.23 3.50 -3.72
CA LEU A 61 -5.11 4.36 -4.09
C LEU A 61 -3.96 4.26 -3.06
N GLY A 62 -4.26 4.31 -1.77
CA GLY A 62 -3.28 4.10 -0.70
C GLY A 62 -2.62 2.72 -0.77
N THR A 63 -3.39 1.67 -1.08
CA THR A 63 -2.89 0.32 -1.32
C THR A 63 -1.92 0.26 -2.50
N ALA A 64 -2.28 0.89 -3.62
CA ALA A 64 -1.42 0.95 -4.81
C ALA A 64 -0.10 1.67 -4.51
N VAL A 65 -0.15 2.79 -3.78
CA VAL A 65 1.05 3.51 -3.31
C VAL A 65 1.92 2.62 -2.42
N GLY A 66 1.33 1.94 -1.45
CA GLY A 66 2.04 0.99 -0.59
C GLY A 66 2.69 -0.15 -1.37
N ALA A 67 2.00 -0.68 -2.38
CA ALA A 67 2.52 -1.71 -3.26
C ALA A 67 3.73 -1.22 -4.09
N VAL A 68 3.71 0.02 -4.57
CA VAL A 68 4.87 0.65 -5.23
C VAL A 68 6.06 0.75 -4.28
N GLY A 69 5.85 1.21 -3.04
CA GLY A 69 6.90 1.25 -2.01
C GLY A 69 7.50 -0.13 -1.72
N LEU A 70 6.64 -1.14 -1.58
CA LEU A 70 7.06 -2.53 -1.34
C LEU A 70 7.85 -3.12 -2.51
N ARG A 71 7.43 -2.85 -3.76
CA ARG A 71 8.17 -3.24 -4.97
C ARG A 71 9.55 -2.57 -5.00
N GLY A 72 9.65 -1.28 -4.65
CA GLY A 72 10.92 -0.57 -4.51
C GLY A 72 11.87 -1.24 -3.51
N LEU A 73 11.37 -1.59 -2.32
CA LEU A 73 12.17 -2.29 -1.30
C LEU A 73 12.64 -3.68 -1.75
N ARG A 74 11.78 -4.45 -2.44
CA ARG A 74 12.14 -5.77 -2.97
C ARG A 74 13.22 -5.68 -4.05
N ALA A 75 13.14 -4.70 -4.95
CA ALA A 75 14.15 -4.48 -5.98
C ALA A 75 15.53 -4.15 -5.37
N LEU A 76 15.57 -3.26 -4.37
CA LEU A 76 16.80 -2.89 -3.67
C LEU A 76 17.42 -4.06 -2.88
N ARG A 77 16.60 -4.95 -2.31
CA ARG A 77 17.10 -6.17 -1.64
C ARG A 77 17.76 -7.14 -2.61
N ARG A 78 17.22 -7.28 -3.83
CA ARG A 78 17.78 -8.17 -4.86
C ARG A 78 19.15 -7.69 -5.35
N GLU A 79 19.39 -6.38 -5.36
CA GLU A 79 20.68 -5.80 -5.74
C GLU A 79 21.74 -5.99 -4.66
N LYS A 80 21.36 -5.92 -3.38
CA LYS A 80 22.31 -6.13 -2.27
C LYS A 80 22.79 -7.59 -2.16
N ASN A 81 21.99 -8.55 -2.61
CA ASN A 81 22.34 -9.96 -2.65
C ASN A 81 22.42 -10.43 -4.10
N PRO A 82 23.49 -10.09 -4.86
CA PRO A 82 23.70 -10.74 -6.13
C PRO A 82 23.80 -12.24 -5.86
N THR A 83 23.04 -13.05 -6.59
CA THR A 83 23.32 -14.48 -6.69
C THR A 83 24.81 -14.62 -7.03
N PRO A 84 25.60 -15.40 -6.28
CA PRO A 84 27.00 -15.62 -6.63
C PRO A 84 27.00 -16.05 -8.09
N ALA A 85 27.65 -15.29 -8.96
CA ALA A 85 27.88 -15.72 -10.33
C ALA A 85 28.45 -17.13 -10.21
N THR A 86 27.80 -18.11 -10.83
CA THR A 86 28.28 -19.48 -10.91
C THR A 86 29.78 -19.39 -11.21
N SER A 87 30.62 -19.70 -10.22
CA SER A 87 32.07 -19.58 -10.39
C SER A 87 32.42 -20.39 -11.64
N PRO A 88 33.20 -19.85 -12.59
CA PRO A 88 33.64 -20.63 -13.73
C PRO A 88 34.29 -21.91 -13.19
N ALA A 89 33.91 -23.07 -13.72
CA ALA A 89 34.51 -24.33 -13.32
C ALA A 89 36.05 -24.21 -13.41
N PRO A 90 36.80 -24.66 -12.41
CA PRO A 90 38.25 -24.55 -12.43
C PRO A 90 38.82 -25.22 -13.68
N PRO A 91 39.87 -24.67 -14.30
CA PRO A 91 40.49 -25.27 -15.48
C PRO A 91 40.89 -26.71 -15.15
N GLY A 92 40.39 -27.65 -15.96
CA GLY A 92 40.72 -29.06 -15.82
C GLY A 92 42.23 -29.28 -15.97
N PRO A 93 42.79 -30.34 -15.35
CA PRO A 93 44.22 -30.60 -15.39
C PRO A 93 44.71 -30.71 -16.84
N THR A 94 45.73 -29.92 -17.18
CA THR A 94 46.44 -30.02 -18.46
C THR A 94 47.24 -31.33 -18.53
N PRO A 95 47.24 -32.02 -19.67
CA PRO A 95 48.00 -33.26 -19.88
C PRO A 95 49.51 -33.05 -19.85
#